data_AF-A0A940CAX0-F1
#
_entry.id   AF-A0A940CAX0-F1
#
_cell.length_a   1.000
_cell.length_b   1.000
_cell.length_c   1.000
_cell.angle_alpha   90.00
_cell.angle_beta   90.00
_cell.angle_gamma   90.00
#
_symmetry.space_group_name_H-M   'P 1'
#
loop_
_entity.id
_entity.type
_entity.pdbx_description
1 polymer ?
#
loop_
_entity_poly.entity_id
_entity_poly.type
_entity_poly.pdbx_seq_one_letter_code
_entity_poly.pdbx_strand_id
1 'polypeptide(L)' 'MNIKTVEYKGIKCDLYKSYMAKDDGPLVKVLNPEDADKAYELGFECVGHPDEIVKYISEEEYKGFCE' A
#
# COMPACT_ATOMS: atom_id res chain seq x y z
N MET A 1 8.01 6.04 11.87
CA MET A 1 7.07 5.61 10.82
C MET A 1 5.94 4.87 11.51
N ASN A 2 4.70 5.34 11.36
CA ASN A 2 3.52 4.60 11.83
C ASN A 2 3.09 3.71 10.67
N ILE A 3 3.41 2.43 10.75
CA ILE A 3 3.08 1.42 9.73
C ILE A 3 1.99 0.56 10.35
N LYS A 4 0.85 0.44 9.67
CA LYS A 4 -0.27 -0.39 10.12
C LYS A 4 -0.53 -1.46 9.07
N THR A 5 -0.47 -2.72 9.45
CA THR A 5 -0.85 -3.79 8.54
C THR A 5 -2.38 -3.83 8.39
N VAL A 6 -2.85 -3.82 7.15
CA VAL A 6 -4.24 -3.79 6.74
C VAL A 6 -4.49 -4.83 5.64
N GLU A 7 -5.74 -5.20 5.45
CA GLU A 7 -6.14 -6.04 4.33
C GLU A 7 -6.79 -5.18 3.24
N TYR A 8 -6.11 -5.03 2.11
CA TYR A 8 -6.61 -4.30 0.94
C TYR A 8 -7.15 -5.31 -0.07
N LYS A 9 -8.49 -5.41 -0.19
CA LYS A 9 -9.17 -6.32 -1.13
C LYS A 9 -8.67 -7.78 -1.05
N GLY A 10 -8.41 -8.27 0.17
CA GLY A 10 -7.92 -9.63 0.41
C GLY A 10 -6.40 -9.82 0.31
N ILE A 11 -5.63 -8.74 0.12
CA ILE A 11 -4.16 -8.74 0.13
C ILE A 11 -3.67 -8.09 1.43
N LYS A 12 -2.72 -8.74 2.11
CA LYS A 12 -2.07 -8.13 3.27
C LYS A 12 -1.10 -7.05 2.83
N CYS A 13 -1.34 -5.84 3.28
CA CYS A 13 -0.53 -4.68 2.94
C CYS A 13 -0.16 -3.89 4.19
N ASP A 14 1.00 -3.25 4.18
CA ASP A 14 1.37 -2.23 5.13
C ASP A 14 0.88 -0.87 4.66
N LEU A 15 0.06 -0.22 5.49
CA LEU A 15 -0.45 1.12 5.30
C LEU A 15 0.59 2.13 5.79
N TYR A 16 0.99 3.03 4.90
CA TYR A 16 1.88 4.15 5.17
C TYR A 16 1.09 5.44 5.05
N LYS A 17 1.16 6.28 6.07
CA LYS A 17 0.63 7.65 6.00
C LYS A 17 1.42 8.54 5.04
N SER A 18 2.73 8.29 4.93
CA SER A 18 3.67 8.95 4.02
C SER A 18 4.91 8.06 3.86
N TYR A 19 5.32 7.72 2.63
CA TYR A 19 6.44 6.80 2.40
C TYR A 19 7.78 7.50 2.13
N MET A 20 7.83 8.41 1.15
CA MET A 20 9.08 9.05 0.70
C MET A 20 9.13 10.55 0.99
N ALA A 21 8.20 11.36 0.48
CA ALA A 21 8.10 12.78 0.79
C ALA A 21 6.95 13.07 1.76
N LYS A 22 7.03 14.23 2.43
CA LYS A 22 5.97 14.77 3.29
C LYS A 22 4.65 15.03 2.54
N ASP A 23 4.69 15.03 1.20
CA ASP A 23 3.57 15.24 0.28
C ASP A 23 3.18 13.98 -0.50
N ASP A 24 3.91 12.87 -0.34
CA ASP A 24 3.42 11.57 -0.82
C ASP A 24 2.25 11.19 0.08
N GLY A 25 1.05 11.27 -0.48
CA GLY A 25 -0.19 10.87 0.18
C GLY A 25 -0.14 9.42 0.71
N PRO A 26 -1.18 8.99 1.42
CA PRO A 26 -1.17 7.66 2.01
C PRO A 26 -1.04 6.59 0.92
N LEU A 27 -0.30 5.53 1.23
CA LEU A 27 -0.12 4.41 0.33
C LEU A 27 -0.18 3.08 1.08
N VAL A 28 -0.44 2.01 0.34
CA VAL A 28 -0.36 0.63 0.82
C VAL A 28 0.77 -0.08 0.09
N LYS A 29 1.57 -0.85 0.83
CA LYS A 29 2.64 -1.69 0.30
C LYS A 29 2.29 -3.14 0.50
N VAL A 30 2.42 -3.97 -0.53
CA VAL A 30 2.18 -5.41 -0.43
C VAL A 30 3.25 -6.04 0.48
N LEU A 31 2.82 -6.89 1.41
CA LEU A 31 3.72 -7.62 2.32
C LEU A 31 4.22 -8.93 1.71
N ASN A 32 3.37 -9.62 0.96
CA ASN A 32 3.65 -10.94 0.40
C ASN A 32 3.86 -10.85 -1.12
N PRO A 33 5.03 -11.23 -1.65
CA PRO A 33 5.27 -11.23 -3.08
C PRO A 33 4.39 -12.26 -3.83
N GLU A 34 3.83 -13.25 -3.13
CA GLU A 34 2.86 -14.19 -3.69
C GLU A 34 1.55 -13.52 -4.14
N ASP A 35 1.20 -12.38 -3.53
CA ASP A 35 0.04 -11.58 -3.92
C ASP A 35 0.39 -10.48 -4.92
N ALA A 36 1.63 -10.45 -5.44
CA ALA A 36 2.09 -9.48 -6.43
C ALA A 36 1.21 -9.46 -7.67
N ASP A 37 0.85 -10.64 -8.20
CA ASP A 37 0.03 -10.77 -9.40
C ASP A 37 -1.34 -10.08 -9.23
N LYS A 38 -2.05 -10.40 -8.14
CA LYS A 38 -3.30 -9.74 -7.76
C LYS A 38 -3.12 -8.24 -7.50
N ALA A 39 -1.99 -7.86 -6.90
CA ALA A 39 -1.71 -6.46 -6.63
C ALA A 39 -1.56 -5.68 -7.95
N TYR A 40 -0.87 -6.23 -8.95
CA TYR A 40 -0.80 -5.63 -10.28
C TYR A 40 -2.18 -5.53 -10.94
N GLU A 41 -3.04 -6.55 -10.81
CA GLU A 41 -4.44 -6.48 -11.29
C GLU A 41 -5.24 -5.37 -10.60
N LEU A 42 -4.96 -5.10 -9.33
CA LEU A 42 -5.56 -4.00 -8.57
C LEU A 42 -4.92 -2.63 -8.88
N GLY A 43 -3.92 -2.59 -9.77
CA GLY A 43 -3.20 -1.38 -10.16
C GLY A 43 -2.23 -0.90 -9.09
N PHE A 44 -1.55 -1.81 -8.40
CA PHE A 44 -0.33 -1.52 -7.67
C PHE A 44 0.84 -1.42 -8.64
N GLU A 45 1.86 -0.65 -8.26
CA GLU A 45 3.03 -0.37 -9.07
C GLU A 45 4.30 -0.67 -8.28
N CYS A 46 5.33 -1.15 -8.97
CA CYS A 46 6.63 -1.44 -8.39
C CYS A 46 7.49 -0.16 -8.43
N VAL A 47 7.91 0.35 -7.26
CA VAL A 47 8.54 1.69 -7.14
C VAL A 47 10.06 1.69 -6.97
N GLY A 48 10.74 0.58 -7.26
CA GLY A 48 12.21 0.57 -7.34
C GLY A 48 12.84 -0.80 -7.14
N HIS A 49 12.26 -1.60 -6.25
CA HIS A 49 12.64 -3.01 -6.05
C HIS A 49 11.46 -3.93 -6.40
N PRO A 50 11.71 -5.14 -6.94
CA PRO A 50 10.65 -6.07 -7.31
C PRO A 50 9.73 -6.47 -6.14
N ASP A 51 10.23 -6.39 -4.90
CA ASP A 51 9.46 -6.62 -3.67
C ASP A 51 8.79 -5.34 -3.11
N GLU A 52 8.94 -4.20 -3.78
CA GLU A 52 8.35 -2.92 -3.39
C GLU A 52 7.16 -2.56 -4.29
N ILE A 53 6.11 -3.36 -4.16
CA ILE A 53 4.83 -3.15 -4.82
C ILE A 53 3.95 -2.29 -3.94
N VAL A 54 3.65 -1.07 -4.38
CA VAL A 54 2.88 -0.09 -3.63
C VAL A 54 1.72 0.46 -4.44
N LYS A 55 0.71 0.99 -3.77
CA LYS A 55 -0.38 1.72 -4.39
C LYS A 55 -0.72 2.94 -3.55
N TYR A 56 -0.73 4.10 -4.18
CA TYR A 56 -1.26 5.31 -3.57
C TYR A 56 -2.77 5.20 -3.41
N ILE A 57 -3.26 5.55 -2.24
CA ILE A 57 -4.67 5.54 -1.91
C ILE A 57 -5.11 6.95 -1.55
N SER A 58 -6.40 7.23 -1.70
CA SER A 58 -6.96 8.50 -1.26
C SER A 58 -6.96 8.60 0.27
N GLU A 59 -7.00 9.83 0.80
CA GLU A 59 -7.15 10.05 2.24
C GLU A 59 -8.42 9.42 2.83
N GLU A 60 -9.48 9.31 2.02
CA GLU A 60 -10.74 8.65 2.39
C GLU A 60 -10.54 7.15 2.64
N GLU A 61 -9.86 6.46 1.72
CA GLU A 61 -9.49 5.05 1.86
C GLU A 61 -8.61 4.87 3.10
N TYR A 62 -7.61 5.74 3.29
CA TYR A 62 -6.72 5.70 4.47
C TYR A 62 -7.50 5.85 5.78
N LYS A 63 -8.47 6.78 5.84
CA LYS A 63 -9.36 6.94 7.00
C LYS A 63 -10.19 5.69 7.23
N GLY A 64 -10.72 5.06 6.17
CA GLY A 64 -11.45 3.80 6.26
C GLY A 64 -10.63 2.66 6.86
N PHE A 65 -9.32 2.64 6.66
CA PHE A 65 -8.42 1.68 7.33
C PHE A 65 -8.04 2.06 8.77
N CYS A 66 -8.25 3.31 9.16
CA CYS A 66 -7.85 3.85 10.47
C CYS A 66 -8.98 3.84 11.51
N GLU A 67 -10.23 3.70 11.07
CA GLU A 67 -11.43 3.50 11.90
C GLU A 67 -11.46 2.09 12.53
#